data_AF-A0A9W6BE62-F1
#
_entry.id   AF-A0A9W6BE62-F1
#
_cell.length_a   1.000
_cell.length_b   1.000
_cell.length_c   1.000
_cell.angle_alpha   90.00
_cell.angle_beta   90.00
_cell.angle_gamma   90.00
#
_symmetry.space_group_name_H-M   'P 1'
#
loop_
_entity.id
_entity.type
_entity.pdbx_description
1 polymer ?
#
loop_
_entity_poly.entity_id
_entity_poly.type
_entity_poly.pdbx_seq_one_letter_code
_entity_poly.pdbx_strand_id
1 'polypeptide(L)'
;MLMFITTTWAEQHFLPTVFCYAMFAGGFGQFFAGILELIKGNTFGGTAFSSYGAFWMGWFLIEYLTTTRPDIFLPARTGKTLLCGMWGFLALGFSVVTLRKNVCLVTTFCSLALTFWLLAGGVWNARCNQAAGYIGFFCGSSAIYTAFAFLYDAETGHKLPGVRPVNFLPCCAEHPNAVVRPAAAAVAGGSAVVTVVGGVEKVGQGRAAAAATAGVMRAGSGRSGNGSKGVTGRGGSRGDGTAAAAACRALGSETPNEPVLPGVV
;
A
#
# COMPACT_ATOMS: atom_id res chain seq x y z
N MET A 1 9.44 11.02 -15.18
CA MET A 1 10.41 12.14 -15.12
C MET A 1 11.86 11.67 -15.22
N LEU A 2 12.34 10.76 -14.35
CA LEU A 2 13.72 10.25 -14.42
C LEU A 2 14.12 9.74 -15.83
N MET A 3 13.22 9.01 -16.48
CA MET A 3 13.50 8.40 -17.78
C MET A 3 13.73 9.40 -18.91
N PHE A 4 13.23 10.64 -18.81
CA PHE A 4 13.51 11.69 -19.80
C PHE A 4 14.98 12.10 -19.82
N ILE A 5 15.64 12.05 -18.65
CA ILE A 5 17.08 12.27 -18.54
C ILE A 5 17.82 11.03 -19.09
N THR A 6 17.34 9.83 -18.75
CA THR A 6 17.94 8.57 -19.19
C THR A 6 17.89 8.39 -20.73
N THR A 7 16.82 8.83 -21.39
CA THR A 7 16.68 8.82 -22.87
C THR A 7 17.31 10.03 -23.55
N THR A 8 17.93 10.96 -22.81
CA THR A 8 18.47 12.23 -23.33
C THR A 8 17.43 13.13 -24.02
N TRP A 9 16.14 12.96 -23.68
CA TRP A 9 15.06 13.83 -24.15
C TRP A 9 15.00 15.16 -23.37
N ALA A 10 15.55 15.18 -22.16
CA ALA A 10 15.68 16.36 -21.33
C ALA A 10 17.14 16.57 -20.91
N GLU A 11 17.51 17.84 -20.71
CA GLU A 11 18.83 18.24 -20.25
C GLU A 11 19.06 17.86 -18.77
N GLN A 12 20.33 17.74 -18.36
CA GLN A 12 20.68 17.41 -16.97
C GLN A 12 20.23 18.47 -15.95
N HIS A 13 20.01 19.71 -16.39
CA HIS A 13 19.45 20.77 -15.54
C HIS A 13 18.03 20.47 -15.04
N PHE A 14 17.34 19.46 -15.61
CA PHE A 14 16.06 18.97 -15.15
C PHE A 14 16.14 18.11 -13.86
N LEU A 15 17.35 17.72 -13.44
CA LEU A 15 17.58 16.82 -12.31
C LEU A 15 16.96 17.30 -10.96
N PRO A 16 17.00 18.60 -10.59
CA PRO A 16 16.37 19.08 -9.35
C PRO A 16 14.85 18.85 -9.33
N THR A 17 14.17 18.97 -10.47
CA THR A 17 12.74 18.67 -10.57
C THR A 17 12.48 17.19 -10.34
N VAL A 18 13.35 16.32 -10.87
CA VAL A 18 13.28 14.87 -10.62
C VAL A 18 13.50 14.56 -9.15
N PHE A 19 14.41 15.26 -8.47
CA PHE A 19 14.66 15.09 -7.04
C PHE A 19 13.43 15.41 -6.19
N CYS A 20 12.76 16.54 -6.43
CA CYS A 20 11.53 16.89 -5.71
C CYS A 20 10.44 15.85 -5.95
N TYR A 21 10.25 15.42 -7.21
CA TYR A 21 9.24 14.42 -7.55
C TYR A 21 9.56 13.05 -6.93
N ALA A 22 10.82 12.63 -6.96
CA ALA A 22 11.28 11.38 -6.36
C ALA A 22 11.10 11.38 -4.84
N MET A 23 11.43 12.48 -4.14
CA MET A 23 11.31 12.53 -2.70
C MET A 23 9.84 12.54 -2.23
N PHE A 24 8.98 13.38 -2.84
CA PHE A 24 7.64 13.61 -2.33
C PHE A 24 6.55 12.77 -2.99
N ALA A 25 6.51 12.70 -4.33
CA ALA A 25 5.46 12.00 -5.04
C ALA A 25 5.76 10.50 -5.16
N GLY A 26 6.92 10.16 -5.74
CA GLY A 26 7.38 8.78 -5.87
C GLY A 26 7.85 8.16 -4.55
N GLY A 27 8.27 8.99 -3.59
CA GLY A 27 8.85 8.55 -2.34
C GLY A 27 7.86 8.54 -1.19
N PHE A 28 7.72 9.68 -0.54
CA PHE A 28 6.90 9.86 0.65
C PHE A 28 5.42 9.50 0.40
N GLY A 29 4.79 10.09 -0.62
CA GLY A 29 3.39 9.82 -0.95
C GLY A 29 3.12 8.34 -1.24
N GLN A 30 3.99 7.70 -2.03
CA GLN A 30 3.91 6.28 -2.34
C GLN A 30 4.13 5.40 -1.09
N PHE A 31 5.06 5.79 -0.21
CA PHE A 31 5.29 5.09 1.06
C PHE A 31 4.05 5.12 1.97
N PHE A 32 3.43 6.30 2.12
CA PHE A 32 2.20 6.45 2.88
C PHE A 32 1.03 5.67 2.28
N ALA A 33 0.88 5.69 0.95
CA ALA A 33 -0.12 4.86 0.26
C ALA A 33 0.09 3.36 0.56
N GLY A 34 1.34 2.90 0.65
CA GLY A 34 1.68 1.55 1.05
C GLY A 34 1.24 1.20 2.47
N ILE A 35 1.46 2.09 3.43
CA ILE A 35 0.99 1.90 4.81
C ILE A 35 -0.54 1.80 4.85
N LEU A 36 -1.25 2.67 4.12
CA LEU A 36 -2.72 2.65 4.04
C LEU A 36 -3.25 1.36 3.42
N GLU A 37 -2.58 0.82 2.40
CA GLU A 37 -2.96 -0.46 1.79
C GLU A 37 -2.70 -1.65 2.72
N LEU A 38 -1.66 -1.61 3.55
CA LEU A 38 -1.45 -2.62 4.60
C LEU A 38 -2.56 -2.58 5.65
N ILE A 39 -3.02 -1.38 6.04
CA ILE A 39 -4.14 -1.20 6.97
C ILE A 39 -5.45 -1.75 6.37
N LYS A 40 -5.66 -1.59 5.06
CA LYS A 40 -6.80 -2.16 4.32
C LYS A 40 -6.70 -3.69 4.12
N GLY A 41 -5.60 -4.32 4.51
CA GLY A 41 -5.39 -5.77 4.39
C GLY A 41 -4.83 -6.23 3.04
N ASN A 42 -4.42 -5.30 2.16
CA ASN A 42 -3.79 -5.65 0.90
C ASN A 42 -2.26 -5.74 1.06
N THR A 43 -1.79 -6.92 1.45
CA THR A 43 -0.34 -7.17 1.63
C THR A 43 0.47 -6.89 0.37
N PHE A 44 -0.03 -7.29 -0.81
CA PHE A 44 0.70 -7.09 -2.06
C PHE A 44 0.91 -5.62 -2.37
N GLY A 45 -0.19 -4.84 -2.42
CA GLY A 45 -0.12 -3.40 -2.71
C GLY A 45 0.66 -2.65 -1.64
N GLY A 46 0.41 -2.99 -0.38
CA GLY A 46 1.08 -2.38 0.76
C GLY A 46 2.61 -2.57 0.76
N THR A 47 3.09 -3.80 0.58
CA THR A 47 4.53 -4.08 0.50
C THR A 47 5.16 -3.45 -0.75
N ALA A 48 4.49 -3.52 -1.90
CA ALA A 48 4.99 -2.92 -3.13
C ALA A 48 5.13 -1.39 -3.02
N PHE A 49 4.06 -0.68 -2.64
CA PHE A 49 4.10 0.77 -2.54
C PHE A 49 5.06 1.26 -1.44
N SER A 50 5.10 0.58 -0.28
CA SER A 50 6.04 0.95 0.79
C SER A 50 7.50 0.75 0.35
N SER A 51 7.83 -0.38 -0.27
CA SER A 51 9.20 -0.66 -0.70
C SER A 51 9.67 0.31 -1.80
N TYR A 52 8.88 0.55 -2.85
CA TYR A 52 9.26 1.50 -3.90
C TYR A 52 9.24 2.96 -3.42
N GLY A 53 8.37 3.33 -2.47
CA GLY A 53 8.43 4.64 -1.82
C GLY A 53 9.76 4.84 -1.07
N ALA A 54 10.19 3.84 -0.30
CA ALA A 54 11.49 3.87 0.36
C ALA A 54 12.65 3.89 -0.65
N PHE A 55 12.56 3.17 -1.76
CA PHE A 55 13.52 3.22 -2.86
C PHE A 55 13.71 4.64 -3.38
N TRP A 56 12.63 5.36 -3.71
CA TRP A 56 12.73 6.69 -4.30
C TRP A 56 13.30 7.72 -3.35
N MET A 57 12.96 7.65 -2.06
CA MET A 57 13.57 8.51 -1.03
C MET A 57 15.07 8.21 -0.88
N GLY A 58 15.46 6.93 -0.87
CA GLY A 58 16.87 6.52 -0.81
C GLY A 58 17.66 6.92 -2.06
N TRP A 59 17.07 6.73 -3.25
CA TRP A 59 17.66 7.13 -4.53
C TRP A 59 17.89 8.65 -4.59
N PHE A 60 16.88 9.44 -4.20
CA PHE A 60 17.01 10.88 -4.07
C PHE A 60 18.17 11.25 -3.13
N LEU A 61 18.25 10.66 -1.95
CA LEU A 61 19.28 10.99 -0.97
C LEU A 61 20.69 10.68 -1.50
N ILE A 62 20.89 9.53 -2.14
CA ILE A 62 22.18 9.15 -2.75
C ILE A 62 22.57 10.14 -3.85
N GLU A 63 21.65 10.46 -4.76
CA GLU A 63 21.97 11.33 -5.89
C GLU A 63 22.15 12.79 -5.44
N TYR A 64 21.38 13.25 -4.44
CA TYR A 64 21.54 14.56 -3.83
C TYR A 64 22.90 14.70 -3.14
N LEU A 65 23.32 13.73 -2.33
CA LEU A 65 24.61 13.77 -1.62
C LEU A 65 25.80 13.74 -2.59
N THR A 66 25.75 12.86 -3.60
CA THR A 66 26.82 12.76 -4.61
C THR A 66 26.90 13.99 -5.52
N THR A 67 25.78 14.69 -5.76
CA THR A 67 25.76 15.94 -6.54
C THR A 67 26.21 17.15 -5.73
N THR A 68 25.81 17.25 -4.46
CA THR A 68 26.07 18.44 -3.61
C THR A 68 27.41 18.40 -2.89
N ARG A 69 27.91 17.20 -2.55
CA ARG A 69 29.17 17.00 -1.80
C ARG A 69 30.03 15.91 -2.46
N PRO A 70 30.45 16.12 -3.73
CA PRO A 70 31.23 15.13 -4.48
C PRO A 70 32.62 14.88 -3.86
N ASP A 71 33.09 15.77 -2.99
CA ASP A 71 34.33 15.65 -2.23
C ASP A 71 34.29 14.56 -1.15
N ILE A 72 33.09 14.27 -0.62
CA ILE A 72 32.87 13.31 0.47
C ILE A 72 32.21 12.03 -0.06
N PHE A 73 31.22 12.18 -0.95
CA PHE A 73 30.42 11.06 -1.44
C PHE A 73 30.77 10.78 -2.91
N LEU A 74 31.73 9.88 -3.11
CA LEU A 74 32.15 9.51 -4.45
C LEU A 74 31.13 8.55 -5.11
N PRO A 75 30.71 8.81 -6.35
CA PRO A 75 29.80 7.93 -7.06
C PRO A 75 30.49 6.61 -7.44
N ALA A 76 30.16 5.53 -6.74
CA ALA A 76 30.63 4.19 -7.07
C ALA A 76 29.74 3.54 -8.14
N ARG A 77 30.29 3.29 -9.33
CA ARG A 77 29.60 2.57 -10.42
C ARG A 77 29.09 1.20 -9.97
N THR A 78 29.92 0.46 -9.24
CA THR A 78 29.55 -0.84 -8.65
C THR A 78 28.36 -0.70 -7.69
N GLY A 79 28.35 0.35 -6.86
CA GLY A 79 27.23 0.63 -5.94
C GLY A 79 25.92 0.88 -6.67
N LYS A 80 25.92 1.75 -7.70
CA LYS A 80 24.72 2.01 -8.52
C LYS A 80 24.25 0.75 -9.26
N THR A 81 25.18 -0.07 -9.75
CA THR A 81 24.88 -1.34 -10.43
C THR A 81 24.21 -2.34 -9.48
N LEU A 82 24.78 -2.56 -8.29
CA LEU A 82 24.23 -3.49 -7.30
C LEU A 82 22.88 -3.01 -6.77
N LEU A 83 22.73 -1.71 -6.51
CA LEU A 83 21.45 -1.12 -6.13
C LEU A 83 20.38 -1.45 -7.18
N CYS A 84 20.62 -1.09 -8.45
CA CYS A 84 19.66 -1.37 -9.53
C CYS A 84 19.41 -2.86 -9.71
N GLY A 85 20.43 -3.71 -9.63
CA GLY A 85 20.31 -5.16 -9.76
C GLY A 85 19.47 -5.80 -8.64
N MET A 86 19.68 -5.39 -7.38
CA MET A 86 18.89 -5.86 -6.25
C MET A 86 17.41 -5.43 -6.37
N TRP A 87 17.15 -4.19 -6.76
CA TRP A 87 15.78 -3.71 -7.01
C TRP A 87 15.14 -4.40 -8.24
N GLY A 88 15.93 -4.76 -9.25
CA GLY A 88 15.49 -5.60 -10.37
C GLY A 88 15.09 -7.00 -9.93
N PHE A 89 15.83 -7.62 -9.01
CA PHE A 89 15.48 -8.92 -8.44
C PHE A 89 14.19 -8.84 -7.61
N LEU A 90 14.05 -7.81 -6.78
CA LEU A 90 12.81 -7.57 -6.03
C LEU A 90 11.61 -7.39 -6.96
N ALA A 91 11.76 -6.60 -8.03
CA ALA A 91 10.73 -6.37 -9.04
C ALA A 91 10.34 -7.67 -9.76
N LEU A 92 11.30 -8.57 -10.05
CA LEU A 92 11.00 -9.90 -10.59
C LEU A 92 10.17 -10.73 -9.60
N GLY A 93 10.51 -10.71 -8.31
CA GLY A 93 9.72 -11.37 -7.26
C GLY A 93 8.27 -10.90 -7.23
N PHE A 94 8.03 -9.59 -7.29
CA PHE A 94 6.67 -9.05 -7.41
C PHE A 94 6.01 -9.40 -8.74
N SER A 95 6.76 -9.40 -9.85
CA SER A 95 6.25 -9.76 -11.18
C SER A 95 5.63 -11.16 -11.19
N VAL A 96 6.30 -12.15 -10.58
CA VAL A 96 5.78 -13.52 -10.46
C VAL A 96 4.44 -13.54 -9.70
N VAL A 97 4.30 -12.75 -8.63
CA VAL A 97 3.05 -12.66 -7.87
C VAL A 97 1.94 -11.98 -8.67
N THR A 98 2.26 -11.00 -9.52
CA THR A 98 1.26 -10.31 -10.36
C THR A 98 0.63 -11.20 -11.43
N LEU A 99 1.24 -12.33 -11.80
CA LEU A 99 0.71 -13.27 -12.79
C LEU A 99 -0.66 -13.87 -12.39
N ARG A 100 -1.04 -13.77 -11.11
CA ARG A 100 -2.37 -14.16 -10.58
C ARG A 100 -3.29 -12.99 -10.27
N LYS A 101 -2.86 -11.76 -10.58
CA LYS A 101 -3.59 -10.51 -10.31
C LYS A 101 -4.23 -10.03 -11.60
N ASN A 102 -3.76 -8.94 -12.20
CA ASN A 102 -4.36 -8.31 -13.38
C ASN A 102 -3.29 -8.03 -14.44
N VAL A 103 -3.67 -8.00 -15.72
CA VAL A 103 -2.74 -7.73 -16.83
C VAL A 103 -2.00 -6.40 -16.62
N CYS A 104 -2.72 -5.36 -16.19
CA CYS A 104 -2.13 -4.03 -15.92
C CYS A 104 -0.96 -4.09 -14.92
N LEU A 105 -1.10 -4.88 -13.87
CA LEU A 105 -0.05 -5.08 -12.87
C LEU A 105 1.10 -5.92 -13.42
N VAL A 106 0.80 -6.98 -14.17
CA VAL A 106 1.83 -7.80 -14.85
C VAL A 106 2.68 -6.94 -15.77
N THR A 107 2.06 -6.14 -16.65
CA THR A 107 2.78 -5.26 -17.57
C THR A 107 3.65 -4.26 -16.81
N THR A 108 3.13 -3.66 -15.75
CA THR A 108 3.87 -2.66 -14.96
C THR A 108 5.06 -3.28 -14.26
N PHE A 109 4.89 -4.41 -13.55
CA PHE A 109 5.98 -5.02 -12.80
C PHE A 109 7.02 -5.72 -13.68
N CYS A 110 6.60 -6.39 -14.76
CA CYS A 110 7.55 -7.01 -15.70
C CYS A 110 8.40 -5.96 -16.42
N SER A 111 7.78 -4.85 -16.87
CA SER A 111 8.54 -3.75 -17.49
C SER A 111 9.42 -3.02 -16.47
N LEU A 112 8.99 -2.91 -15.20
CA LEU A 112 9.80 -2.36 -14.11
C LEU A 112 11.03 -3.22 -13.83
N ALA A 113 10.86 -4.54 -13.75
CA ALA A 113 11.97 -5.47 -13.56
C ALA A 113 12.99 -5.34 -14.70
N LEU A 114 12.53 -5.37 -15.95
CA LEU A 114 13.39 -5.19 -17.11
C LEU A 114 14.11 -3.83 -17.08
N THR A 115 13.42 -2.77 -16.69
CA THR A 115 13.99 -1.43 -16.53
C THR A 115 15.16 -1.45 -15.54
N PHE A 116 14.99 -2.02 -14.35
CA PHE A 116 16.07 -2.08 -13.35
C PHE A 116 17.29 -2.88 -13.80
N TRP A 117 17.09 -4.01 -14.48
CA TRP A 117 18.19 -4.79 -15.05
C TRP A 117 18.93 -4.01 -16.15
N LEU A 118 18.20 -3.31 -17.01
CA LEU A 118 18.79 -2.45 -18.03
C LEU A 118 19.51 -1.24 -17.42
N LEU A 119 19.00 -0.64 -16.34
CA LEU A 119 19.69 0.43 -15.60
C LEU A 119 21.00 -0.08 -15.00
N ALA A 120 21.02 -1.29 -14.44
CA ALA A 120 22.23 -1.90 -13.90
C ALA A 120 23.31 -2.09 -14.99
N GLY A 121 22.93 -2.62 -16.15
CA GLY A 121 23.82 -2.70 -17.33
C GLY A 121 24.17 -1.31 -17.91
N GLY A 122 23.26 -0.35 -17.78
CA GLY A 122 23.39 1.02 -18.25
C GLY A 122 24.52 1.81 -17.59
N VAL A 123 24.92 1.42 -16.37
CA VAL A 123 26.09 1.99 -15.68
C VAL A 123 27.39 1.76 -16.48
N TRP A 124 27.46 0.67 -17.24
CA TRP A 124 28.64 0.25 -18.00
C TRP A 124 28.50 0.51 -19.50
N ASN A 125 27.27 0.62 -20.00
CA ASN A 125 27.00 0.82 -21.42
C ASN A 125 25.89 1.85 -21.66
N ALA A 126 26.22 2.93 -22.38
CA ALA A 126 25.28 4.02 -22.65
C ALA A 126 24.05 3.59 -23.48
N ARG A 127 24.19 2.63 -24.41
CA ARG A 127 23.06 2.11 -25.19
C ARG A 127 22.09 1.33 -24.32
N CYS A 128 22.62 0.53 -23.38
CA CYS A 128 21.79 -0.14 -22.38
C CYS A 128 21.03 0.88 -21.52
N ASN A 129 21.70 1.98 -21.13
CA ASN A 129 21.05 3.05 -20.37
C ASN A 129 19.91 3.70 -21.16
N GLN A 130 20.11 4.02 -22.43
CA GLN A 130 19.04 4.57 -23.29
C GLN A 130 17.88 3.60 -23.45
N ALA A 131 18.16 2.30 -23.68
CA ALA A 131 17.12 1.26 -23.73
C ALA A 131 16.32 1.19 -22.42
N ALA A 132 17.00 1.29 -21.28
CA ALA A 132 16.38 1.41 -19.96
C ALA A 132 15.44 2.61 -19.86
N GLY A 133 15.82 3.76 -20.44
CA GLY A 133 14.99 4.95 -20.51
C GLY A 133 13.67 4.71 -21.27
N TYR A 134 13.72 4.08 -22.44
CA TYR A 134 12.51 3.79 -23.23
C TYR A 134 11.57 2.80 -22.53
N ILE A 135 12.10 1.69 -22.02
CA ILE A 135 11.30 0.69 -21.29
C ILE A 135 10.77 1.27 -19.98
N GLY A 136 11.56 2.09 -19.28
CA GLY A 136 11.15 2.75 -18.06
C GLY A 136 10.07 3.80 -18.30
N PHE A 137 10.10 4.51 -19.43
CA PHE A 137 9.04 5.43 -19.82
C PHE A 137 7.73 4.65 -20.06
N PHE A 138 7.79 3.54 -20.79
CA PHE A 138 6.65 2.65 -20.97
C PHE A 138 6.10 2.14 -19.63
N CYS A 139 6.96 1.67 -18.73
CA CYS A 139 6.59 1.24 -17.37
C CYS A 139 5.88 2.34 -16.58
N GLY A 140 6.41 3.57 -16.59
CA GLY A 140 5.79 4.71 -15.91
C GLY A 140 4.41 5.04 -16.48
N SER A 141 4.26 5.01 -17.81
CA SER A 141 2.98 5.25 -18.48
C SER A 141 1.95 4.15 -18.17
N SER A 142 2.38 2.87 -18.13
CA SER A 142 1.49 1.76 -17.79
C SER A 142 1.05 1.79 -16.33
N ALA A 143 1.92 2.27 -15.42
CA ALA A 143 1.57 2.46 -14.02
C ALA A 143 0.49 3.54 -13.84
N ILE A 144 0.61 4.66 -14.56
CA ILE A 144 -0.40 5.72 -14.56
C ILE A 144 -1.73 5.20 -15.10
N TYR A 145 -1.71 4.49 -16.23
CA TYR A 145 -2.90 3.83 -16.77
C TYR A 145 -3.53 2.88 -15.75
N THR A 146 -2.72 2.06 -15.06
CA THR A 146 -3.20 1.13 -14.03
C THR A 146 -3.88 1.85 -12.88
N ALA A 147 -3.32 2.98 -12.42
CA ALA A 147 -3.91 3.78 -11.36
C ALA A 147 -5.29 4.35 -11.78
N PHE A 148 -5.39 4.91 -12.98
CA PHE A 148 -6.69 5.37 -13.51
C PHE A 148 -7.67 4.22 -13.70
N ALA A 149 -7.22 3.08 -14.22
CA ALA A 149 -8.09 1.93 -14.44
C ALA A 149 -8.71 1.41 -13.13
N PHE A 150 -7.97 1.42 -12.03
CA PHE A 150 -8.54 1.10 -10.71
C PHE A 150 -9.42 2.22 -10.15
N LEU A 151 -9.10 3.49 -10.41
CA LEU A 151 -9.95 4.60 -10.00
C LEU A 151 -11.32 4.57 -10.70
N TYR A 152 -11.33 4.34 -12.01
CA TYR A 152 -12.58 4.24 -12.80
C TYR A 152 -13.43 3.04 -12.39
N ASP A 153 -12.82 1.88 -12.13
CA ASP A 153 -13.53 0.70 -11.63
C ASP A 153 -14.17 0.98 -10.26
N ALA A 154 -13.46 1.68 -9.37
CA ALA A 154 -13.95 2.04 -8.04
C ALA A 154 -15.09 3.07 -8.06
N GLU A 155 -14.99 4.12 -8.88
CA GLU A 155 -15.96 5.23 -8.89
C GLU A 155 -17.15 5.00 -9.82
N THR A 156 -16.94 4.35 -10.97
CA THR A 156 -17.97 4.22 -12.03
C THR A 156 -18.43 2.78 -12.27
N GLY A 157 -17.72 1.78 -11.74
CA GLY A 157 -17.98 0.36 -12.00
C GLY A 157 -17.63 -0.12 -13.42
N HIS A 158 -17.12 0.76 -14.29
CA HIS A 158 -16.70 0.39 -15.64
C HIS A 158 -15.28 -0.19 -15.64
N LYS A 159 -15.16 -1.44 -16.11
CA LYS A 159 -13.88 -2.14 -16.21
C LYS A 159 -13.15 -1.78 -17.48
N LEU A 160 -12.12 -0.95 -17.34
CA LEU A 160 -11.20 -0.65 -18.45
C LEU A 160 -10.38 -1.88 -18.86
N PRO A 161 -9.87 -1.93 -20.11
CA PRO A 161 -9.06 -3.04 -20.59
C PRO A 161 -7.87 -3.35 -19.68
N GLY A 162 -7.65 -4.64 -19.39
CA GLY A 162 -6.50 -5.12 -18.60
C GLY A 162 -6.72 -5.21 -17.08
N VAL A 163 -7.85 -4.71 -16.56
CA VAL A 163 -8.23 -4.84 -15.13
C VAL A 163 -8.75 -6.24 -14.78
N ARG A 164 -9.11 -7.05 -15.80
CA ARG A 164 -9.60 -8.41 -15.58
C ARG A 164 -8.52 -9.31 -14.95
N PRO A 165 -8.91 -10.21 -14.01
CA PRO A 165 -7.97 -11.13 -13.42
C PRO A 165 -7.33 -12.04 -14.46
N VAL A 166 -6.02 -12.20 -14.37
CA VAL A 166 -5.26 -13.16 -15.18
C VAL A 166 -5.07 -14.45 -14.39
N ASN A 167 -5.39 -15.57 -15.03
CA ASN A 167 -5.27 -16.90 -14.41
C ASN A 167 -4.15 -17.70 -15.12
N PHE A 168 -2.95 -17.12 -15.20
CA PHE A 168 -1.80 -17.78 -15.85
C PHE A 168 -1.25 -18.95 -15.02
N LEU A 169 -1.46 -18.91 -13.70
CA LEU A 169 -1.21 -20.03 -12.81
C LEU A 169 -2.57 -20.59 -12.39
N PRO A 170 -2.85 -21.88 -12.62
CA PRO A 170 -4.08 -22.48 -12.11
C PRO A 170 -4.15 -22.26 -10.61
N CYS A 171 -5.34 -21.93 -10.11
CA CYS A 171 -5.59 -21.86 -8.68
C CYS A 171 -5.08 -23.18 -8.07
N CYS A 172 -3.98 -23.13 -7.31
CA CYS A 172 -3.67 -24.25 -6.43
C CYS A 172 -4.93 -24.47 -5.60
N ALA A 173 -5.42 -25.71 -5.61
CA ALA A 173 -6.58 -26.14 -4.86
C ALA A 173 -6.59 -25.45 -3.48
N GLU A 174 -7.74 -24.88 -3.16
CA GLU A 174 -8.09 -24.26 -1.88
C GLU A 174 -7.29 -24.88 -0.73
N HIS A 175 -6.41 -24.10 -0.10
CA HIS A 175 -5.78 -24.54 1.14
C HIS A 175 -6.92 -24.74 2.15
N PRO A 176 -7.14 -25.95 2.72
CA PRO A 176 -8.27 -26.23 3.61
C PRO A 176 -8.30 -25.43 4.91
N ASN A 177 -7.34 -24.52 5.12
CA ASN A 177 -7.13 -23.75 6.34
C ASN A 177 -6.90 -22.26 6.07
N ALA A 178 -7.48 -21.71 5.00
CA ALA A 178 -7.64 -20.26 4.92
C ALA A 178 -8.65 -19.85 5.99
N VAL A 179 -8.15 -19.60 7.21
CA VAL A 179 -8.91 -18.94 8.28
C VAL A 179 -9.36 -17.61 7.70
N VAL A 180 -10.62 -17.55 7.26
CA VAL A 180 -11.35 -16.31 7.03
C VAL A 180 -11.35 -15.63 8.39
N ARG A 181 -10.37 -14.76 8.64
CA ARG A 181 -10.48 -13.84 9.77
C ARG A 181 -11.68 -12.95 9.43
N PRO A 182 -12.76 -12.98 10.23
CA PRO A 182 -13.85 -12.05 10.01
C PRO A 182 -13.26 -10.64 10.04
N ALA A 183 -13.67 -9.81 9.09
CA ALA A 183 -13.38 -8.39 9.09
C ALA A 183 -13.67 -7.87 10.50
N ALA A 184 -12.63 -7.36 11.17
CA ALA A 184 -12.77 -6.83 12.52
C ALA A 184 -13.94 -5.82 12.49
N ALA A 185 -14.96 -6.12 13.29
CA ALA A 185 -16.12 -5.28 13.46
C ALA A 185 -15.66 -3.84 13.71
N ALA A 186 -16.26 -2.91 12.99
CA ALA A 186 -16.10 -1.48 13.18
C ALA A 186 -16.24 -1.16 14.67
N VAL A 187 -15.14 -0.75 15.30
CA VAL A 187 -15.18 -0.09 16.61
C VAL A 187 -15.76 1.29 16.34
N ALA A 188 -17.07 1.39 16.56
CA ALA A 188 -17.77 2.65 16.67
C ALA A 188 -17.27 3.41 17.91
N GLY A 189 -16.99 4.71 17.73
CA GLY A 189 -17.11 5.71 18.79
C GLY A 189 -15.84 6.01 19.59
N GLY A 190 -15.32 7.23 19.42
CA GLY A 190 -14.37 7.82 20.35
C GLY A 190 -13.46 8.86 19.71
N SER A 191 -13.97 10.08 19.54
CA SER A 191 -13.17 11.23 19.14
C SER A 191 -12.07 11.49 20.17
N ALA A 192 -10.81 11.22 19.82
CA ALA A 192 -9.65 11.60 20.62
C ALA A 192 -8.97 12.79 19.94
N VAL A 193 -9.37 13.98 20.37
CA VAL A 193 -8.63 15.23 20.16
C VAL A 193 -7.25 15.07 20.79
N VAL A 194 -6.20 15.09 19.96
CA VAL A 194 -4.82 15.17 20.43
C VAL A 194 -4.55 16.61 20.84
N THR A 195 -4.77 16.93 22.12
CA THR A 195 -4.27 18.17 22.72
C THR A 195 -2.81 17.95 23.09
N VAL A 196 -1.91 18.56 22.34
CA VAL A 196 -0.49 18.69 22.71
C VAL A 196 -0.41 19.76 23.80
N VAL A 197 -0.29 19.35 25.06
CA VAL A 197 0.10 20.23 26.17
C VAL A 197 1.58 19.96 26.47
N GLY A 198 2.41 20.96 26.19
CA GLY A 198 3.79 21.00 26.63
C GLY A 198 3.90 21.08 28.16
N GLY A 199 4.92 20.42 28.71
CA GLY A 199 5.21 20.45 30.14
C GLY A 199 6.59 19.86 30.41
N VAL A 200 7.52 20.74 30.72
CA VAL A 200 8.91 20.51 31.13
C VAL A 200 8.95 19.76 32.47
N GLU A 201 9.91 18.83 32.67
CA GLU A 201 10.97 18.91 33.71
C GLU A 201 11.53 17.56 34.23
N LYS A 202 12.88 17.50 34.23
CA LYS A 202 13.87 16.79 35.08
C LYS A 202 14.14 15.27 35.00
N VAL A 203 15.29 15.02 34.33
CA VAL A 203 16.47 14.28 34.80
C VAL A 203 16.44 13.82 36.27
N GLY A 204 16.55 12.50 36.46
CA GLY A 204 16.85 11.84 37.73
C GLY A 204 17.49 10.47 37.47
N GLN A 205 18.81 10.45 37.47
CA GLN A 205 19.67 9.29 37.23
C GLN A 205 19.83 8.47 38.52
N GLY A 206 19.63 7.14 38.49
CA GLY A 206 19.90 6.34 39.68
C GLY A 206 19.54 4.86 39.67
N ARG A 207 20.51 4.05 39.23
CA ARG A 207 20.88 2.71 39.72
C ARG A 207 20.11 1.46 39.29
N ALA A 208 20.95 0.46 39.06
CA ALA A 208 20.73 -0.87 38.52
C ALA A 208 20.38 -1.92 39.59
N ALA A 209 20.02 -3.09 39.07
CA ALA A 209 20.15 -4.44 39.65
C ALA A 209 19.16 -4.84 40.76
N ALA A 210 18.30 -5.82 40.48
CA ALA A 210 18.53 -7.21 40.87
C ALA A 210 17.30 -8.07 40.52
N ALA A 211 17.56 -9.23 39.92
CA ALA A 211 16.61 -10.27 39.67
C ALA A 211 16.27 -11.07 40.95
N ALA A 212 15.23 -11.91 40.82
CA ALA A 212 14.95 -13.15 41.56
C ALA A 212 13.76 -13.15 42.55
N THR A 213 12.69 -13.81 42.09
CA THR A 213 11.90 -14.88 42.75
C THR A 213 11.46 -14.74 44.21
N ALA A 214 10.13 -14.79 44.42
CA ALA A 214 9.36 -15.68 45.31
C ALA A 214 7.93 -15.10 45.42
N GLY A 215 6.81 -15.81 45.32
CA GLY A 215 6.57 -17.18 45.76
C GLY A 215 5.90 -17.17 47.14
N VAL A 216 4.56 -17.09 47.16
CA VAL A 216 3.62 -17.64 48.18
C VAL A 216 3.81 -17.20 49.64
N MET A 217 2.81 -16.55 50.25
CA MET A 217 1.91 -17.17 51.24
C MET A 217 0.84 -16.18 51.75
N ARG A 218 -0.19 -16.78 52.31
CA ARG A 218 -1.56 -16.37 52.60
C ARG A 218 -1.74 -16.07 54.09
N ALA A 219 -2.54 -15.07 54.44
CA ALA A 219 -3.39 -14.93 55.65
C ALA A 219 -3.95 -13.50 55.65
N GLY A 220 -5.19 -13.16 56.00
CA GLY A 220 -6.33 -13.86 56.60
C GLY A 220 -7.23 -12.81 57.26
N SER A 221 -8.54 -13.08 57.38
CA SER A 221 -9.53 -12.41 58.27
C SER A 221 -9.86 -10.93 57.98
N GLY A 222 -11.10 -10.46 57.86
CA GLY A 222 -12.44 -10.99 58.13
C GLY A 222 -13.45 -9.83 58.20
N ARG A 223 -14.75 -10.15 58.39
CA ARG A 223 -15.88 -9.27 58.79
C ARG A 223 -16.55 -8.45 57.66
N SER A 224 -17.86 -8.20 57.58
CA SER A 224 -19.13 -8.72 58.12
C SER A 224 -20.26 -7.83 57.58
N GLY A 225 -21.45 -8.39 57.36
CA GLY A 225 -22.74 -7.66 57.36
C GLY A 225 -23.33 -7.32 55.97
N ASN A 226 -24.63 -7.31 55.69
CA ASN A 226 -25.87 -8.02 56.09
C ASN A 226 -27.03 -7.22 55.43
N GLY A 227 -28.03 -7.92 54.88
CA GLY A 227 -29.39 -7.41 54.65
C GLY A 227 -29.62 -6.63 53.34
N SER A 228 -30.82 -6.55 52.77
CA SER A 228 -32.09 -7.25 52.94
C SER A 228 -33.05 -6.72 51.84
N LYS A 229 -33.84 -7.63 51.25
CA LYS A 229 -35.24 -7.53 50.76
C LYS A 229 -35.81 -6.25 50.09
N GLY A 230 -36.62 -6.51 49.05
CA GLY A 230 -37.83 -5.73 48.67
C GLY A 230 -37.95 -5.48 47.16
N VAL A 231 -38.71 -6.21 46.34
CA VAL A 231 -40.19 -6.38 46.23
C VAL A 231 -40.92 -5.20 45.55
N THR A 232 -41.45 -5.50 44.36
CA THR A 232 -42.66 -5.00 43.65
C THR A 232 -42.76 -3.57 43.07
N GLY A 233 -43.27 -3.50 41.83
CA GLY A 233 -44.42 -2.63 41.54
C GLY A 233 -44.48 -1.91 40.19
N ARG A 234 -45.21 -2.50 39.24
CA ARG A 234 -46.11 -1.88 38.21
C ARG A 234 -45.65 -0.65 37.38
N GLY A 235 -45.64 -0.88 36.06
CA GLY A 235 -46.68 -0.36 35.14
C GLY A 235 -46.41 0.93 34.37
N GLY A 236 -46.54 0.87 33.03
CA GLY A 236 -46.91 2.05 32.22
C GLY A 236 -46.28 2.18 30.82
N SER A 237 -46.93 1.57 29.81
CA SER A 237 -47.33 2.14 28.49
C SER A 237 -46.35 2.89 27.56
N ARG A 238 -46.56 2.61 26.25
CA ARG A 238 -46.09 3.29 25.01
C ARG A 238 -44.69 2.87 24.53
N GLY A 239 -44.43 2.55 23.27
CA GLY A 239 -45.19 2.58 22.02
C GLY A 239 -44.19 2.32 20.89
N ASP A 240 -44.60 1.48 19.93
CA ASP A 240 -44.20 1.31 18.53
C ASP A 240 -42.83 1.83 18.02
N GLY A 241 -42.07 0.93 17.40
CA GLY A 241 -40.86 1.29 16.65
C GLY A 241 -40.10 0.15 15.97
N THR A 242 -40.76 -0.95 15.59
CA THR A 242 -40.17 -1.98 14.69
C THR A 242 -40.58 -1.70 13.25
N ALA A 243 -39.73 -1.01 12.49
CA ALA A 243 -39.89 -0.83 11.05
C ALA A 243 -38.54 -0.56 10.35
N ALA A 244 -37.76 -1.61 10.08
CA ALA A 244 -36.66 -1.57 9.11
C ALA A 244 -36.31 -2.97 8.57
N ALA A 245 -37.32 -3.82 8.37
CA ALA A 245 -37.14 -5.17 7.81
C ALA A 245 -38.38 -5.60 7.01
N ALA A 246 -38.77 -4.82 5.99
CA ALA A 246 -39.75 -5.23 4.97
C ALA A 246 -39.85 -4.20 3.84
N ALA A 247 -38.90 -4.20 2.89
CA ALA A 247 -39.08 -3.53 1.60
C ALA A 247 -38.23 -4.23 0.53
N CYS A 248 -38.66 -5.43 0.17
CA CYS A 248 -38.22 -6.14 -1.02
C CYS A 248 -39.49 -6.70 -1.67
N ARG A 249 -40.13 -5.96 -2.59
CA ARG A 249 -41.09 -6.43 -3.63
C ARG A 249 -41.79 -5.24 -4.30
N ALA A 250 -41.95 -5.34 -5.63
CA ALA A 250 -42.38 -4.33 -6.61
C ALA A 250 -41.20 -3.40 -6.98
N LEU A 251 -40.53 -3.58 -8.12
CA LEU A 251 -41.08 -3.34 -9.45
C LEU A 251 -40.50 -4.33 -10.47
N GLY A 252 -41.38 -5.05 -11.17
CA GLY A 252 -41.09 -5.78 -12.40
C GLY A 252 -42.04 -5.33 -13.50
N SER A 253 -41.73 -5.70 -14.75
CA SER A 253 -42.30 -5.28 -16.04
C SER A 253 -41.78 -3.91 -16.50
N GLU A 254 -41.15 -3.75 -17.67
CA GLU A 254 -41.48 -4.28 -18.99
C GLU A 254 -40.23 -4.50 -19.87
N THR A 255 -40.23 -5.56 -20.69
CA THR A 255 -39.49 -5.64 -21.95
C THR A 255 -40.42 -5.26 -23.10
N PRO A 256 -39.94 -4.60 -24.16
CA PRO A 256 -39.98 -5.29 -25.44
C PRO A 256 -38.83 -4.96 -26.41
N ASN A 257 -38.43 -5.99 -27.17
CA ASN A 257 -37.86 -5.97 -28.53
C ASN A 257 -36.56 -5.18 -28.81
N GLU A 258 -35.48 -5.95 -29.03
CA GLU A 258 -34.44 -5.61 -30.01
C GLU A 258 -35.04 -5.38 -31.41
N PRO A 259 -34.40 -4.50 -32.19
CA PRO A 259 -34.10 -4.84 -33.57
C PRO A 259 -32.59 -4.83 -33.85
N VAL A 260 -32.15 -5.97 -34.39
CA VAL A 260 -30.92 -6.20 -35.15
C VAL A 260 -30.75 -5.15 -36.25
N LEU A 261 -29.57 -4.53 -36.39
CA LEU A 261 -29.10 -4.01 -37.68
C LEU A 261 -27.58 -4.23 -37.89
N PRO A 262 -27.16 -4.39 -39.17
CA PRO A 262 -25.96 -5.10 -39.60
C PRO A 262 -24.75 -4.16 -39.83
N GLY A 263 -23.59 -4.77 -40.12
CA GLY A 263 -22.32 -4.06 -40.30
C GLY A 263 -22.08 -3.35 -41.64
N VAL A 264 -20.86 -2.81 -41.73
CA VAL A 264 -20.08 -2.43 -42.93
C VAL A 264 -20.65 -1.29 -43.79
N VAL A 265 -20.00 -0.11 -43.72
CA VAL A 265 -19.11 0.46 -44.76
C VAL A 265 -18.09 1.36 -44.04
#